data_AF-A0A8I2K4K2-F1
#
_entry.id   AF-A0A8I2K4K2-F1
#
_cell.length_a   1.000
_cell.length_b   1.000
_cell.length_c   1.000
_cell.angle_alpha   90.00
_cell.angle_beta   90.00
_cell.angle_gamma   90.00
#
_symmetry.space_group_name_H-M   'P 1'
#
loop_
_entity.id
_entity.type
_entity.pdbx_description
1 polymer ?
#
loop_
_entity_poly.entity_id
_entity_poly.type
_entity_poly.pdbx_seq_one_letter_code
_entity_poly.pdbx_strand_id
1 'polypeptide(L)'
;MSLKGSLESVNLADIMQLVSNSRQSGRFVLSREAGSDGYIVLKRGEIIHAEVDNFLGEDAFFTLISWGQGEFVFEEGEFQTEPSIKRSVTSLLMEAARRIDEWKLLRKKIGSIDAIPEFNVIDRQERRKISLSTLEWLVVSKIDGKQSILQISESAGINIYDTARIIFGMIASGLLRLQK
;
A
#
# COMPACT_ATOMS: atom_id res chain seq x y z
N MET A 1 -28.93 -1.50 5.61
CA MET A 1 -29.02 -0.63 4.40
C MET A 1 -27.74 -0.83 3.60
N SER A 2 -27.79 -0.99 2.28
CA SER A 2 -26.52 -1.11 1.51
C SER A 2 -25.95 0.28 1.24
N LEU A 3 -24.85 0.65 1.89
CA LEU A 3 -24.07 1.83 1.47
C LEU A 3 -23.31 1.44 0.21
N LYS A 4 -23.46 2.19 -0.88
CA LYS A 4 -22.74 1.96 -2.13
C LYS A 4 -22.46 3.26 -2.84
N GLY A 5 -21.41 3.29 -3.65
CA GLY A 5 -21.07 4.44 -4.48
C GLY A 5 -19.68 4.33 -5.08
N SER A 6 -19.28 5.38 -5.78
CA SER A 6 -17.98 5.43 -6.46
C SER A 6 -16.92 6.08 -5.58
N LEU A 7 -15.70 5.58 -5.66
CA LEU A 7 -14.51 6.07 -4.93
C LEU A 7 -14.05 7.44 -5.44
N GLU A 8 -14.42 7.82 -6.66
CA GLU A 8 -14.15 9.15 -7.23
C GLU A 8 -15.03 10.24 -6.60
N SER A 9 -16.23 9.87 -6.15
CA SER A 9 -17.25 10.82 -5.70
C SER A 9 -17.36 10.94 -4.18
N VAL A 10 -16.85 9.95 -3.43
CA VAL A 10 -16.95 9.91 -1.97
C VAL A 10 -15.63 9.57 -1.31
N ASN A 11 -15.35 10.20 -0.18
CA ASN A 11 -14.24 9.82 0.68
C ASN A 11 -14.58 8.55 1.47
N LEU A 12 -14.05 7.41 1.02
CA LEU A 12 -14.26 6.11 1.66
C LEU A 12 -13.85 6.09 3.14
N ALA A 13 -12.83 6.88 3.53
CA ALA A 13 -12.41 7.00 4.92
C ALA A 13 -13.53 7.53 5.83
N ASP A 14 -14.29 8.52 5.35
CA ASP A 14 -15.39 9.11 6.12
C ASP A 14 -16.52 8.10 6.31
N ILE A 15 -16.84 7.31 5.27
CA ILE A 15 -17.85 6.26 5.34
C ILE A 15 -17.41 5.16 6.33
N MET A 16 -16.15 4.72 6.25
CA MET A 16 -15.61 3.75 7.20
C MET A 16 -15.68 4.26 8.64
N GLN A 17 -15.38 5.55 8.87
CA GLN A 17 -15.48 6.15 10.19
C GLN A 17 -16.93 6.20 10.69
N LEU A 18 -17.91 6.46 9.81
CA LEU A 18 -19.35 6.41 10.16
C LEU A 18 -19.81 5.00 10.53
N VAL A 19 -19.43 3.99 9.75
CA VAL A 19 -19.74 2.57 10.02
C VAL A 19 -19.06 2.11 11.32
N SER A 20 -17.82 2.54 11.56
CA SER A 20 -17.08 2.28 12.79
C SER A 20 -17.76 2.90 14.01
N ASN A 21 -18.12 4.19 13.95
CA ASN A 21 -18.77 4.92 15.05
C ASN A 21 -20.15 4.35 15.41
N SER A 22 -20.88 3.83 14.42
CA SER A 22 -22.16 3.14 14.64
C SER A 22 -22.02 1.68 15.07
N ARG A 23 -20.78 1.19 15.27
CA ARG A 23 -20.43 -0.17 15.72
C ARG A 23 -21.01 -1.27 14.82
N GLN A 24 -21.18 -0.98 13.54
CA GLN A 24 -21.71 -1.97 12.59
C GLN A 24 -20.69 -3.08 12.31
N SER A 25 -21.19 -4.27 12.00
CA SER A 25 -20.40 -5.37 11.46
C SER A 25 -20.77 -5.59 10.02
N GLY A 26 -19.79 -5.91 9.20
CA GLY A 26 -20.00 -6.10 7.76
C GLY A 26 -18.68 -6.17 7.02
N ARG A 27 -18.74 -6.05 5.70
CA ARG A 27 -17.55 -5.88 4.88
C ARG A 27 -17.76 -4.81 3.82
N PHE A 28 -16.71 -4.03 3.56
CA PHE A 28 -16.62 -3.28 2.32
C PHE A 28 -16.08 -4.21 1.24
N VAL A 29 -16.80 -4.29 0.12
CA VAL A 29 -16.33 -4.87 -1.13
C VAL A 29 -15.95 -3.70 -2.02
N LEU A 30 -14.72 -3.68 -2.51
CA LEU A 30 -14.22 -2.66 -3.42
C LEU A 30 -13.84 -3.31 -4.74
N SER A 31 -14.24 -2.71 -5.84
CA SER A 31 -13.98 -3.22 -7.19
C SER A 31 -13.47 -2.11 -8.10
N ARG A 32 -12.58 -2.43 -9.03
CA ARG A 32 -12.06 -1.54 -10.08
C ARG A 32 -12.28 -2.20 -11.44
N GLU A 33 -12.36 -1.40 -12.52
CA GLU A 33 -12.58 -1.95 -13.89
C GLU A 33 -11.54 -3.02 -14.30
N ALA A 34 -10.32 -2.92 -13.78
CA ALA A 34 -9.25 -3.88 -14.03
C ALA A 34 -8.59 -4.34 -12.73
N GLY A 35 -8.73 -5.64 -12.40
CA GLY A 35 -8.08 -6.28 -11.24
C GLY A 35 -9.05 -7.11 -10.42
N SER A 36 -8.56 -7.67 -9.31
CA SER A 36 -9.39 -8.40 -8.35
C SER A 36 -10.17 -7.44 -7.45
N ASP A 37 -11.32 -7.90 -6.97
CA ASP A 37 -12.02 -7.25 -5.88
C ASP A 37 -11.18 -7.32 -4.59
N GLY A 38 -11.33 -6.32 -3.75
CA GLY A 38 -10.76 -6.31 -2.41
C GLY A 38 -11.83 -6.20 -1.34
N TYR A 39 -11.49 -6.68 -0.15
CA TYR A 39 -12.41 -6.76 0.97
C TYR A 39 -11.80 -6.13 2.22
N ILE A 40 -12.61 -5.38 2.98
CA ILE A 40 -12.27 -4.89 4.32
C ILE A 40 -13.38 -5.31 5.27
N VAL A 41 -13.07 -6.17 6.23
CA VAL A 41 -14.04 -6.74 7.16
C VAL A 41 -14.04 -5.98 8.47
N LEU A 42 -15.24 -5.59 8.90
CA LEU A 42 -15.50 -4.92 10.16
C LEU A 42 -16.31 -5.82 11.10
N LYS A 43 -15.93 -5.82 12.37
CA LYS A 43 -16.66 -6.49 13.45
C LYS A 43 -16.85 -5.51 14.60
N ARG A 44 -18.12 -5.20 14.90
CA ARG A 44 -18.52 -4.26 15.96
C ARG A 44 -17.84 -2.89 15.84
N GLY A 45 -17.68 -2.40 14.62
CA GLY A 45 -17.04 -1.13 14.30
C GLY A 45 -15.50 -1.17 14.22
N GLU A 46 -14.86 -2.31 14.48
CA GLU A 46 -13.40 -2.46 14.33
C GLU A 46 -13.06 -3.14 13.02
N ILE A 47 -12.05 -2.66 12.31
CA ILE A 47 -11.50 -3.33 11.13
C ILE A 47 -10.63 -4.50 11.62
N ILE A 48 -11.04 -5.72 11.29
CA ILE A 48 -10.35 -6.94 11.75
C ILE A 48 -9.52 -7.60 10.66
N HIS A 49 -9.82 -7.32 9.40
CA HIS A 49 -9.18 -7.96 8.25
C HIS A 49 -9.30 -7.10 7.00
N ALA A 50 -8.32 -7.19 6.11
CA ALA A 50 -8.44 -6.72 4.74
C ALA A 50 -7.64 -7.65 3.80
N GLU A 51 -8.08 -7.76 2.55
CA GLU A 51 -7.40 -8.53 1.51
C GLU A 51 -7.63 -7.90 0.13
N VAL A 52 -6.61 -7.94 -0.72
CA VAL A 52 -6.69 -7.57 -2.14
C VAL A 52 -5.50 -8.15 -2.89
N ASP A 53 -5.75 -8.76 -4.04
CA ASP A 53 -4.72 -9.43 -4.85
C ASP A 53 -3.86 -10.38 -3.97
N ASN A 54 -2.57 -10.08 -3.77
CA ASN A 54 -1.65 -10.87 -2.94
C ASN A 54 -1.39 -10.25 -1.55
N PHE A 55 -2.09 -9.19 -1.19
CA PHE A 55 -1.90 -8.47 0.07
C PHE A 55 -2.99 -8.87 1.08
N LEU A 56 -2.61 -8.88 2.35
CA LEU A 56 -3.48 -9.18 3.48
C LEU A 56 -3.15 -8.26 4.66
N GLY A 57 -4.16 -7.99 5.49
CA GLY A 57 -4.01 -7.13 6.66
C GLY A 57 -3.81 -5.67 6.30
N GLU A 58 -2.92 -4.99 7.01
CA GLU A 58 -2.73 -3.54 6.87
C GLU A 58 -2.29 -3.14 5.46
N ASP A 59 -1.44 -3.93 4.79
CA ASP A 59 -0.99 -3.61 3.43
C ASP A 59 -2.14 -3.67 2.41
N ALA A 60 -3.05 -4.63 2.58
CA ALA A 60 -4.28 -4.69 1.77
C ALA A 60 -5.17 -3.49 2.05
N PHE A 61 -5.37 -3.16 3.32
CA PHE A 61 -6.14 -1.99 3.73
C PHE A 61 -5.58 -0.69 3.11
N PHE A 62 -4.28 -0.46 3.22
CA PHE A 62 -3.63 0.72 2.66
C PHE A 62 -3.67 0.75 1.14
N THR A 63 -3.58 -0.41 0.49
CA THR A 63 -3.75 -0.51 -0.96
C THR A 63 -5.17 -0.10 -1.36
N LEU A 64 -6.18 -0.66 -0.72
CA LEU A 64 -7.60 -0.41 -1.03
C LEU A 64 -8.01 1.04 -0.77
N ILE A 65 -7.64 1.62 0.37
CA ILE A 65 -8.00 3.00 0.70
C ILE A 65 -7.28 4.03 -0.20
N SER A 66 -6.19 3.62 -0.84
CA SER A 66 -5.46 4.47 -1.79
C SER A 66 -6.05 4.47 -3.20
N TRP A 67 -7.01 3.59 -3.48
CA TRP A 67 -7.70 3.58 -4.77
C TRP A 67 -8.51 4.86 -4.94
N GLY A 68 -8.11 5.67 -5.92
CA GLY A 68 -8.81 6.91 -6.27
C GLY A 68 -9.97 6.73 -7.25
N GLN A 69 -10.20 5.50 -7.73
CA GLN A 69 -11.21 5.16 -8.71
C GLN A 69 -11.76 3.75 -8.47
N GLY A 70 -13.01 3.51 -8.85
CA GLY A 70 -13.71 2.24 -8.64
C GLY A 70 -15.00 2.40 -7.84
N GLU A 71 -15.61 1.28 -7.48
CA GLU A 71 -16.89 1.22 -6.76
C GLU A 71 -16.69 0.54 -5.41
N PHE A 72 -17.51 0.90 -4.44
CA PHE A 72 -17.61 0.20 -3.16
C PHE A 72 -19.05 -0.18 -2.83
N VAL A 73 -19.19 -1.28 -2.09
CA VAL A 73 -20.44 -1.70 -1.46
C VAL A 73 -20.15 -2.14 -0.03
N PHE A 74 -20.93 -1.64 0.93
CA PHE A 74 -20.94 -2.15 2.30
C PHE A 74 -22.06 -3.17 2.46
N GLU A 75 -21.66 -4.39 2.79
CA GLU A 75 -22.56 -5.50 3.11
C GLU A 75 -22.61 -5.65 4.64
N GLU A 76 -23.75 -5.28 5.23
CA GLU A 76 -24.01 -5.53 6.65
C GLU A 76 -24.10 -7.04 6.91
N GLY A 77 -23.41 -7.52 7.95
CA GLY A 77 -23.43 -8.94 8.30
C GLY A 77 -22.27 -9.37 9.18
N GLU A 78 -22.27 -10.65 9.57
CA GLU A 78 -21.12 -11.28 10.20
C GLU A 78 -20.36 -12.12 9.17
N PHE A 79 -19.08 -11.81 9.00
CA PHE A 79 -18.19 -12.52 8.09
C PHE A 79 -17.10 -13.21 8.91
N GLN A 80 -16.94 -14.53 8.69
CA GLN A 80 -15.88 -15.29 9.35
C GLN A 80 -14.56 -15.07 8.61
N THR A 81 -13.57 -14.57 9.33
CA THR A 81 -12.21 -14.35 8.81
C THR A 81 -11.21 -14.45 9.96
N GLU A 82 -9.97 -14.82 9.65
CA GLU A 82 -8.87 -14.77 10.60
C GLU A 82 -8.41 -13.31 10.78
N PRO A 83 -8.42 -12.76 12.00
CA PRO A 83 -8.03 -11.37 12.22
C PRO A 83 -6.57 -11.14 11.80
N SER A 84 -6.38 -10.22 10.87
CA SER A 84 -5.07 -9.83 10.34
C SER A 84 -4.69 -8.38 10.67
N ILE A 85 -5.62 -7.62 11.23
CA ILE A 85 -5.44 -6.21 11.63
C ILE A 85 -5.75 -6.07 13.11
N LYS A 86 -4.88 -5.35 13.83
CA LYS A 86 -5.01 -5.09 15.28
C LYS A 86 -5.10 -3.61 15.65
N ARG A 87 -4.78 -2.72 14.71
CA ARG A 87 -4.86 -1.26 14.94
C ARG A 87 -6.32 -0.80 14.94
N SER A 88 -6.58 0.27 15.68
CA SER A 88 -7.89 0.92 15.65
C SER A 88 -8.16 1.55 14.28
N VAL A 89 -9.44 1.67 13.93
CA VAL A 89 -9.88 2.30 12.67
C VAL A 89 -9.28 3.70 12.51
N THR A 90 -9.33 4.53 13.55
CA THR A 90 -8.76 5.88 13.50
C THR A 90 -7.26 5.87 13.22
N SER A 91 -6.49 4.97 13.85
CA SER A 91 -5.05 4.86 13.60
C SER A 91 -4.75 4.41 12.17
N LEU A 92 -5.54 3.49 11.62
CA LEU A 92 -5.41 3.04 10.23
C LEU A 92 -5.70 4.16 9.25
N LEU A 93 -6.79 4.91 9.46
CA LEU A 93 -7.18 6.02 8.59
C LEU A 93 -6.17 7.17 8.63
N MET A 94 -5.64 7.50 9.82
CA MET A 94 -4.59 8.51 9.94
C MET A 94 -3.31 8.09 9.22
N GLU A 95 -2.90 6.83 9.37
CA GLU A 95 -1.73 6.31 8.67
C GLU A 95 -1.96 6.25 7.16
N ALA A 96 -3.15 5.88 6.70
CA ALA A 96 -3.52 5.90 5.28
C ALA A 96 -3.39 7.31 4.69
N ALA A 97 -3.95 8.33 5.36
CA ALA A 97 -3.83 9.72 4.93
C ALA A 97 -2.36 10.16 4.82
N ARG A 98 -1.55 9.84 5.84
CA ARG A 98 -0.11 10.10 5.84
C ARG A 98 0.60 9.45 4.64
N ARG A 99 0.30 8.17 4.37
CA ARG A 99 0.89 7.43 3.23
C ARG A 99 0.49 8.01 1.88
N ILE A 100 -0.78 8.42 1.72
CA ILE A 100 -1.28 9.05 0.49
C ILE A 100 -0.52 10.36 0.21
N ASP A 101 -0.30 11.19 1.23
CA ASP A 101 0.44 12.44 1.06
C ASP A 101 1.94 12.21 0.81
N GLU A 102 2.55 11.25 1.50
CA GLU A 102 3.93 10.85 1.26
C GLU A 102 4.12 10.29 -0.16
N TRP A 103 3.14 9.51 -0.66
CA TRP A 103 3.16 8.97 -2.01
C TRP A 103 3.20 10.08 -3.07
N LYS A 104 2.43 11.16 -2.89
CA LYS A 104 2.47 12.34 -3.77
C LYS A 104 3.87 12.97 -3.81
N LEU A 105 4.55 13.04 -2.67
CA LEU A 105 5.91 13.57 -2.59
C LEU A 105 6.94 12.62 -3.21
N LEU A 106 6.82 11.31 -2.95
CA LEU A 106 7.68 10.29 -3.52
C LEU A 106 7.61 10.31 -5.04
N ARG A 107 6.40 10.30 -5.63
CA ARG A 107 6.21 10.36 -7.09
C ARG A 107 6.88 11.59 -7.72
N LYS A 108 6.88 12.74 -7.05
CA LYS A 108 7.62 13.92 -7.55
C LYS A 108 9.13 13.72 -7.59
N LYS A 109 9.68 12.90 -6.70
CA LYS A 109 11.12 12.63 -6.59
C LYS A 109 11.59 11.47 -7.47
N ILE A 110 10.81 10.38 -7.54
CA ILE A 110 11.14 9.21 -8.36
C ILE A 110 10.64 9.34 -9.81
N GLY A 111 9.74 10.30 -10.08
CA GLY A 111 9.12 10.47 -11.39
C GLY A 111 8.03 9.44 -11.66
N SER A 112 8.42 8.32 -12.27
CA SER A 112 7.49 7.23 -12.63
C SER A 112 7.79 5.94 -11.86
N ILE A 113 6.76 5.14 -11.63
CA ILE A 113 6.90 3.75 -11.17
C ILE A 113 7.52 2.84 -12.26
N ASP A 114 7.57 3.33 -13.50
CA ASP A 114 8.27 2.67 -14.61
C ASP A 114 9.77 3.00 -14.65
N ALA A 115 10.25 3.89 -13.77
CA ALA A 115 11.67 4.20 -13.69
C ALA A 115 12.47 2.95 -13.29
N ILE A 116 13.67 2.82 -13.87
CA ILE A 116 14.55 1.68 -13.63
C ILE A 116 15.65 2.11 -12.64
N PRO A 117 15.67 1.57 -11.40
CA PRO A 117 16.74 1.81 -10.47
C PRO A 117 17.98 0.99 -10.83
N GLU A 118 19.16 1.57 -10.61
CA GLU A 118 20.44 0.87 -10.74
C GLU A 118 21.39 1.26 -9.62
N PHE A 119 22.29 0.34 -9.26
CA PHE A 119 23.32 0.62 -8.26
C PHE A 119 24.32 1.65 -8.76
N ASN A 120 24.66 2.60 -7.89
CA ASN A 120 25.81 3.45 -8.14
C ASN A 120 27.09 2.60 -8.14
N VAL A 121 28.02 2.96 -9.01
CA VAL A 121 29.34 2.32 -9.05
C VAL A 121 30.07 2.69 -7.76
N ILE A 122 30.22 1.71 -6.86
CA ILE A 122 30.93 1.89 -5.59
C ILE A 122 32.43 1.86 -5.87
N ASP A 123 33.15 2.89 -5.44
CA ASP A 123 34.62 2.85 -5.40
C ASP A 123 35.05 1.74 -4.41
N ARG A 124 35.82 0.75 -4.89
CA ARG A 124 36.25 -0.42 -4.10
C ARG A 124 37.06 -0.03 -2.85
N GLN A 125 37.57 1.20 -2.77
CA GLN A 125 38.27 1.72 -1.59
C GLN A 125 37.31 2.15 -0.46
N GLU A 126 36.07 2.52 -0.76
CA GLU A 126 35.04 2.86 0.24
C GLU A 126 34.18 1.63 0.56
N ARG A 127 34.71 0.69 1.36
CA ARG A 127 33.90 -0.40 1.93
C ARG A 127 32.93 0.15 2.97
N ARG A 128 31.82 0.74 2.53
CA ARG A 128 30.72 1.15 3.40
C ARG A 128 29.98 -0.10 3.89
N LYS A 129 29.95 -0.30 5.20
CA LYS A 129 29.13 -1.34 5.81
C LYS A 129 27.69 -0.85 5.83
N ILE A 130 26.87 -1.38 4.92
CA ILE A 130 25.45 -1.04 4.81
C ILE A 130 24.67 -2.06 5.65
N SER A 131 23.84 -1.58 6.56
CA SER A 131 22.86 -2.41 7.28
C SER A 131 21.52 -2.26 6.59
N LEU A 132 20.97 -3.35 6.10
CA LEU A 132 19.65 -3.39 5.48
C LEU A 132 18.71 -4.20 6.37
N SER A 133 17.49 -3.70 6.55
CA SER A 133 16.39 -4.50 7.07
C SER A 133 15.99 -5.60 6.07
N THR A 134 15.20 -6.58 6.53
CA THR A 134 14.73 -7.68 5.68
C THR A 134 13.97 -7.18 4.44
N LEU A 135 13.07 -6.20 4.61
CA LEU A 135 12.29 -5.64 3.50
C LEU A 135 13.17 -4.88 2.51
N GLU A 136 14.12 -4.08 3.00
CA GLU A 136 15.07 -3.38 2.14
C GLU A 136 15.93 -4.38 1.35
N TRP A 137 16.38 -5.46 1.99
CA TRP A 137 17.16 -6.49 1.32
C TRP A 137 16.36 -7.20 0.24
N LEU A 138 15.09 -7.52 0.48
CA LEU A 138 14.22 -8.12 -0.54
C LEU A 138 14.11 -7.24 -1.78
N VAL A 139 13.84 -5.95 -1.62
CA VAL A 139 13.79 -5.01 -2.76
C VAL A 139 15.15 -4.90 -3.45
N VAL A 140 16.21 -4.65 -2.69
CA VAL A 140 17.58 -4.44 -3.21
C VAL A 140 18.08 -5.68 -3.98
N SER A 141 17.74 -6.89 -3.52
CA SER A 141 18.14 -8.14 -4.17
C SER A 141 17.55 -8.34 -5.57
N LYS A 142 16.46 -7.62 -5.91
CA LYS A 142 15.81 -7.66 -7.23
C LYS A 142 16.34 -6.60 -8.20
N ILE A 143 17.15 -5.65 -7.74
CA ILE A 143 17.62 -4.55 -8.58
C ILE A 143 18.75 -5.06 -9.46
N ASP A 144 18.51 -5.08 -10.78
CA ASP A 144 19.47 -5.52 -11.79
C ASP A 144 19.79 -4.45 -12.84
N GLY A 145 19.20 -3.26 -12.71
CA GLY A 145 19.31 -2.17 -13.69
C GLY A 145 18.47 -2.39 -14.96
N LYS A 146 17.48 -3.29 -14.94
CA LYS A 146 16.58 -3.55 -16.07
C LYS A 146 15.11 -3.54 -15.68
N GLN A 147 14.79 -3.99 -14.46
CA GLN A 147 13.42 -4.00 -13.98
C GLN A 147 12.97 -2.62 -13.49
N SER A 148 11.73 -2.24 -13.78
CA SER A 148 11.14 -1.01 -13.23
C SER A 148 10.79 -1.15 -11.75
N ILE A 149 10.57 -0.02 -11.06
CA ILE A 149 10.09 0.00 -9.66
C ILE A 149 8.82 -0.86 -9.50
N LEU A 150 7.88 -0.78 -10.46
CA LEU A 150 6.67 -1.59 -10.48
C LEU A 150 6.98 -3.10 -10.56
N GLN A 151 7.84 -3.51 -11.50
CA GLN A 151 8.21 -4.92 -11.65
C GLN A 151 8.99 -5.46 -10.44
N ILE A 152 9.81 -4.62 -9.80
CA ILE A 152 10.50 -4.96 -8.56
C ILE A 152 9.49 -5.16 -7.43
N SER A 153 8.50 -4.28 -7.30
CA SER A 153 7.42 -4.38 -6.32
C SER A 153 6.66 -5.72 -6.47
N GLU A 154 6.23 -6.04 -7.68
CA GLU A 154 5.51 -7.29 -7.98
C GLU A 154 6.34 -8.54 -7.68
N SER A 155 7.61 -8.57 -8.13
CA SER A 155 8.48 -9.73 -7.93
C SER A 155 9.01 -9.89 -6.50
N ALA A 156 9.05 -8.81 -5.72
CA ALA A 156 9.38 -8.85 -4.30
C ALA A 156 8.17 -9.20 -3.41
N GLY A 157 6.95 -9.13 -3.96
CA GLY A 157 5.71 -9.29 -3.18
C GLY A 157 5.49 -8.15 -2.17
N ILE A 158 6.01 -6.96 -2.47
CA ILE A 158 5.92 -5.79 -1.59
C ILE A 158 5.09 -4.75 -2.32
N ASN A 159 4.19 -4.04 -1.62
CA ASN A 159 3.36 -3.03 -2.26
C ASN A 159 4.21 -1.89 -2.87
N ILE A 160 3.64 -1.22 -3.87
CA ILE A 160 4.35 -0.22 -4.68
C ILE A 160 4.83 0.97 -3.85
N TYR A 161 4.05 1.36 -2.83
CA TYR A 161 4.39 2.47 -1.95
C TYR A 161 5.64 2.16 -1.10
N ASP A 162 5.68 1.00 -0.45
CA ASP A 162 6.83 0.60 0.36
C ASP A 162 8.07 0.34 -0.50
N THR A 163 7.90 -0.27 -1.68
CA THR A 163 9.00 -0.48 -2.64
C THR A 163 9.61 0.85 -3.07
N ALA A 164 8.78 1.81 -3.47
CA ALA A 164 9.23 3.14 -3.85
C ALA A 164 9.87 3.91 -2.69
N ARG A 165 9.33 3.79 -1.47
CA ARG A 165 9.91 4.44 -0.28
C ARG A 165 11.31 3.90 0.01
N ILE A 166 11.49 2.58 -0.08
CA ILE A 166 12.80 1.92 0.06
C ILE A 166 13.76 2.42 -1.03
N ILE A 167 13.36 2.38 -2.30
CA ILE A 167 14.20 2.82 -3.43
C ILE A 167 14.58 4.30 -3.27
N PHE A 168 13.63 5.16 -2.88
CA PHE A 168 13.90 6.56 -2.61
C PHE A 168 14.92 6.75 -1.46
N GLY A 169 14.78 6.00 -0.36
CA GLY A 169 15.75 6.01 0.74
C GLY A 169 17.16 5.62 0.28
N MET A 170 17.26 4.59 -0.58
CA MET A 170 18.52 4.15 -1.16
C MET A 170 19.13 5.20 -2.11
N ILE A 171 18.30 5.90 -2.91
CA ILE A 171 18.75 7.03 -3.74
C ILE A 171 19.27 8.17 -2.86
N ALA A 172 18.54 8.52 -1.80
CA ALA A 172 18.94 9.58 -0.87
C ALA A 172 20.27 9.26 -0.13
N SER A 173 20.53 7.98 0.14
CA SER A 173 21.80 7.52 0.70
C SER A 173 22.95 7.44 -0.31
N GLY A 174 22.66 7.62 -1.60
CA GLY A 174 23.62 7.52 -2.70
C GLY A 174 23.95 6.09 -3.13
N LEU A 175 23.18 5.08 -2.71
CA LEU A 175 23.38 3.69 -3.11
C LEU A 175 22.79 3.37 -4.48
N LEU A 176 21.65 3.98 -4.80
CA LEU A 176 20.97 3.82 -6.08
C LEU A 176 20.91 5.14 -6.84
N ARG A 177 20.69 5.03 -8.15
CA ARG A 177 20.20 6.11 -9.00
C ARG A 177 19.12 5.58 -9.94
N LEU A 178 18.34 6.47 -10.54
CA LEU A 178 17.41 6.11 -11.61
C LEU A 178 18.09 6.33 -12.96
N GLN A 179 17.85 5.41 -13.90
CA GLN A 179 18.26 5.61 -15.29
C GLN A 179 17.55 6.83 -15.89
N LYS A 180 18.25 7.54 -16.78
CA LYS A 180 17.73 8.71 -17.49
C LYS A 180 16.94 8.32 -18.72
#